data_AF-A0A8T6Q0G6-F1
#
_entry.id   AF-A0A8T6Q0G6-F1
#
_cell.length_a   1.000
_cell.length_b   1.000
_cell.length_c   1.000
_cell.angle_alpha   90.00
_cell.angle_beta   90.00
_cell.angle_gamma   90.00
#
_symmetry.space_group_name_H-M   'P 1'
#
loop_
_entity.id
_entity.type
_entity.pdbx_description
1 polymer ?
#
loop_
_entity_poly.entity_id
_entity_poly.type
_entity_poly.pdbx_seq_one_letter_code
_entity_poly.pdbx_strand_id
1 'polypeptide(L)'
;MKFAINSGLLDANPASTIGEVFEKPRTQHMASIPPERLPELMQRFENTNLSLMTRCLLKWQLLTLVRPGEAAGTMWSEIDTEKKLWTIPAERMKKRR
;
A
#
# COMPACT_ATOMS: atom_id res chain seq x y z
N MET A 1 17.82 3.01 -17.33
CA MET A 1 18.92 3.08 -18.34
C MET A 1 19.43 1.73 -18.82
N LYS A 2 19.14 0.59 -18.17
CA LYS A 2 19.58 -0.75 -18.65
C LYS A 2 19.19 -1.05 -20.10
N PHE A 3 17.95 -0.69 -20.50
CA PHE A 3 17.50 -0.85 -21.88
C PHE A 3 18.40 -0.10 -22.87
N ALA A 4 18.62 1.20 -22.66
CA ALA A 4 19.41 2.04 -23.55
C ALA A 4 20.88 1.58 -23.68
N ILE A 5 21.47 1.07 -22.59
CA ILE A 5 22.82 0.48 -22.65
C ILE A 5 22.83 -0.79 -23.48
N ASN A 6 21.90 -1.71 -23.18
CA ASN A 6 21.83 -3.00 -23.88
C ASN A 6 21.41 -2.87 -25.35
N SER A 7 20.70 -1.79 -25.70
CA SER A 7 20.32 -1.48 -27.08
C SER A 7 21.37 -0.63 -27.82
N GLY A 8 22.53 -0.36 -27.21
CA GLY A 8 23.62 0.41 -27.83
C GLY A 8 23.34 1.91 -28.00
N LEU A 9 22.31 2.44 -27.34
CA LEU A 9 22.00 3.88 -27.35
C LEU A 9 22.89 4.67 -26.37
N LEU A 10 23.50 3.99 -25.40
CA LEU A 10 24.44 4.55 -24.43
C LEU A 10 25.54 3.54 -24.13
N ASP A 11 26.78 4.00 -24.00
CA ASP A 11 27.89 3.12 -23.63
C ASP A 11 27.87 2.74 -22.14
N ALA A 12 27.44 3.67 -21.28
CA ALA A 12 27.36 3.45 -19.83
C ALA A 12 26.32 4.36 -19.15
N ASN A 13 25.90 4.00 -17.93
CA ASN A 13 25.08 4.85 -17.06
C ASN A 13 26.00 5.57 -16.05
N PRO A 14 26.30 6.86 -16.21
CA PRO A 14 27.19 7.60 -15.30
C PRO A 14 26.62 7.72 -13.88
N ALA A 15 25.32 7.50 -13.69
CA ALA A 15 24.65 7.51 -12.39
C ALA A 15 24.50 6.10 -11.78
N SER A 16 25.18 5.07 -12.29
CA SER A 16 25.03 3.69 -11.79
C SER A 16 25.46 3.52 -10.33
N THR A 17 26.46 4.28 -9.90
CA THR A 17 27.07 4.20 -8.57
C THR A 17 26.80 5.43 -7.70
N ILE A 18 26.06 6.43 -8.21
CA ILE A 18 25.83 7.69 -7.48
C ILE A 18 25.19 7.48 -6.11
N GLY A 19 24.40 6.40 -5.96
CA GLY A 19 23.79 6.00 -4.70
C GLY A 19 24.79 5.61 -3.60
N GLU A 20 26.03 5.24 -3.95
CA GLU A 20 27.09 4.85 -3.00
C GLU A 20 27.69 6.05 -2.28
N VAL A 21 27.55 7.26 -2.83
CA VAL A 21 28.03 8.51 -2.24
C VAL A 21 27.13 8.97 -1.09
N PHE A 22 25.87 8.51 -1.07
CA PHE A 22 24.90 8.89 -0.04
C PHE A 22 24.88 7.86 1.09
N GLU A 23 24.82 8.34 2.32
CA GLU A 23 24.54 7.46 3.45
C GLU A 23 23.18 6.78 3.26
N LYS A 24 23.15 5.45 3.43
CA LYS A 24 21.90 4.70 3.35
C LYS A 24 20.95 5.17 4.47
N PRO A 25 19.70 5.52 4.15
CA PRO A 25 18.75 5.89 5.19
C PRO A 25 18.58 4.73 6.17
N ARG A 26 18.61 5.05 7.47
CA ARG A 26 18.33 4.07 8.51
C ARG A 26 16.88 3.62 8.36
N THR A 27 16.67 2.31 8.31
CA THR A 27 15.31 1.76 8.21
C THR A 27 14.57 2.01 9.52
N GLN A 28 13.48 2.77 9.44
CA GLN A 28 12.55 2.94 10.56
C GLN A 28 11.34 2.03 10.33
N HIS A 29 11.13 1.07 11.22
CA HIS A 29 9.94 0.22 11.18
C HIS A 29 8.74 0.99 11.75
N MET A 30 7.64 1.01 11.02
CA MET A 30 6.38 1.59 11.48
C MET A 30 5.69 0.57 12.39
N ALA A 31 5.92 0.69 13.70
CA ALA A 31 5.29 -0.18 14.69
C ALA A 31 3.75 -0.05 14.60
N SER A 32 3.05 -1.18 14.66
CA SER A 32 1.60 -1.19 14.76
C SER A 32 1.15 -0.57 16.07
N ILE A 33 -0.07 -0.04 16.10
CA ILE A 33 -0.72 0.33 17.36
C ILE A 33 -0.83 -0.91 18.26
N PRO A 34 -0.66 -0.76 19.58
CA PRO A 34 -0.90 -1.85 20.50
C PRO A 34 -2.42 -2.12 20.64
N PRO A 35 -2.86 -3.36 20.85
CA PRO A 35 -4.28 -3.74 20.87
C PRO A 35 -5.13 -2.92 21.86
N GLU A 36 -4.57 -2.61 23.02
CA GLU A 36 -5.21 -1.82 24.07
C GLU A 36 -5.57 -0.38 23.63
N ARG A 37 -4.93 0.14 22.59
CA ARG A 37 -5.24 1.47 22.01
C ARG A 37 -6.23 1.41 20.86
N LEU A 38 -6.65 0.23 20.42
CA LEU A 38 -7.64 0.09 19.36
C LEU A 38 -8.98 0.78 19.70
N PRO A 39 -9.52 0.70 20.93
CA PRO A 39 -10.74 1.44 21.29
C PRO A 39 -10.60 2.95 21.13
N GLU A 40 -9.46 3.51 21.52
CA GLU A 40 -9.15 4.94 21.35
C GLU A 40 -9.13 5.32 19.86
N LEU A 41 -8.51 4.48 19.01
CA LEU A 41 -8.48 4.70 17.57
C LEU A 41 -9.89 4.69 16.96
N MET A 42 -10.71 3.72 17.33
CA MET A 42 -12.09 3.61 16.84
C MET A 42 -12.94 4.82 17.25
N GLN A 43 -12.77 5.32 18.48
CA GLN A 43 -13.44 6.53 18.93
C GLN A 43 -12.99 7.76 18.12
N ARG A 44 -11.70 7.88 17.82
CA ARG A 44 -11.17 8.97 16.98
C ARG A 44 -11.73 8.93 15.56
N PHE A 45 -11.95 7.75 14.98
CA PHE A 45 -12.56 7.65 13.64
C PHE A 45 -13.97 8.25 13.58
N GLU A 46 -14.77 8.07 14.63
CA GLU A 46 -16.12 8.64 14.70
C GLU A 46 -16.12 10.14 14.95
N ASN A 47 -15.22 10.61 15.83
CA ASN A 47 -15.23 11.99 16.31
C ASN A 47 -14.40 12.96 15.46
N THR A 48 -13.62 12.46 14.52
CA THR A 48 -12.83 13.30 13.60
C THR A 48 -13.66 13.69 12.38
N ASN A 49 -13.41 14.90 11.86
CA ASN A 49 -13.96 15.39 10.60
C ASN A 49 -13.35 14.67 9.38
N LEU A 50 -13.60 13.37 9.27
CA LEU A 50 -13.30 12.55 8.12
C LEU A 50 -14.53 12.45 7.24
N SER A 51 -14.33 12.38 5.92
CA SER A 51 -15.41 11.98 5.02
C SER A 51 -15.90 10.58 5.39
N LEU A 52 -17.19 10.32 5.18
CA LEU A 52 -17.77 8.99 5.42
C LEU A 52 -16.99 7.91 4.66
N MET A 53 -16.59 8.20 3.42
CA MET A 53 -15.80 7.30 2.59
C MET A 53 -14.47 6.93 3.26
N THR A 54 -13.70 7.91 3.73
CA THR A 54 -12.42 7.66 4.41
C THR A 54 -12.62 6.86 5.70
N ARG A 55 -13.67 7.17 6.47
CA ARG A 55 -14.00 6.43 7.69
C ARG A 55 -14.32 4.96 7.40
N CYS A 56 -15.15 4.69 6.40
CA CYS A 56 -15.47 3.33 5.98
C CYS A 56 -14.24 2.58 5.46
N LEU A 57 -13.39 3.25 4.68
CA LEU A 57 -12.17 2.65 4.15
C LEU A 57 -11.18 2.25 5.26
N LEU A 58 -11.00 3.10 6.28
CA LEU A 58 -10.15 2.79 7.43
C LEU A 58 -10.66 1.57 8.20
N LYS A 59 -11.98 1.49 8.44
CA LYS A 59 -12.60 0.32 9.08
C LYS A 59 -12.45 -0.94 8.22
N TRP A 60 -12.70 -0.82 6.91
CA TRP A 60 -12.53 -1.91 5.95
C TRP A 60 -11.10 -2.45 5.96
N GLN A 61 -10.11 -1.57 5.94
CA GLN A 61 -8.70 -1.94 5.97
C GLN A 61 -8.30 -2.58 7.31
N LEU A 62 -8.87 -2.14 8.44
CA LEU A 62 -8.65 -2.78 9.74
C LEU A 62 -9.23 -4.20 9.80
N LEU A 63 -10.39 -4.43 9.18
CA LEU A 63 -11.06 -5.74 9.18
C LEU A 63 -10.40 -6.75 8.25
N THR A 64 -9.82 -6.27 7.14
CA THR A 64 -9.30 -7.13 6.06
C THR A 64 -7.77 -7.21 6.02
N LEU A 65 -7.09 -6.25 6.62
CA LEU A 65 -5.62 -6.12 6.66
C LEU A 65 -4.94 -6.08 5.28
N VAL A 66 -5.70 -5.77 4.23
CA VAL A 66 -5.18 -5.60 2.88
C VAL A 66 -4.39 -4.30 2.76
N ARG A 67 -3.61 -4.15 1.69
CA ARG A 67 -2.83 -2.92 1.48
C ARG A 67 -3.75 -1.74 1.18
N PRO A 68 -3.36 -0.51 1.52
CA PRO A 68 -4.18 0.68 1.25
C PRO A 68 -4.62 0.81 -0.21
N GLY A 69 -3.73 0.53 -1.16
CA GLY A 69 -4.07 0.59 -2.59
C GLY A 69 -5.03 -0.51 -3.07
N GLU A 70 -4.99 -1.69 -2.42
CA GLU A 70 -5.92 -2.78 -2.69
C GLU A 70 -7.31 -2.42 -2.13
N ALA A 71 -7.38 -1.94 -0.88
CA ALA A 71 -8.61 -1.49 -0.24
C ALA A 71 -9.27 -0.33 -1.00
N ALA A 72 -8.52 0.73 -1.29
CA ALA A 72 -9.05 1.94 -1.91
C ALA A 72 -9.52 1.72 -3.35
N GLY A 73 -8.93 0.76 -4.05
CA GLY A 73 -9.31 0.43 -5.42
C GLY A 73 -10.37 -0.66 -5.54
N THR A 74 -10.98 -1.13 -4.45
CA THR A 74 -11.97 -2.23 -4.50
C THR A 74 -13.05 -1.96 -5.54
N MET A 75 -13.39 -2.95 -6.36
CA MET A 75 -14.46 -2.85 -7.37
C MET A 75 -15.67 -3.66 -6.93
N TRP A 76 -16.88 -3.21 -7.31
CA TRP A 76 -18.12 -3.94 -7.00
C TRP A 76 -18.13 -5.37 -7.54
N SER A 77 -17.48 -5.61 -8.69
CA SER A 77 -17.33 -6.95 -9.29
C SER A 77 -16.48 -7.91 -8.45
N GLU A 78 -15.71 -7.41 -7.47
CA GLU A 78 -14.88 -8.22 -6.59
C GLU A 78 -15.64 -8.69 -5.34
N ILE A 79 -16.82 -8.13 -5.07
CA ILE A 79 -17.61 -8.38 -3.87
C ILE A 79 -18.82 -9.24 -4.23
N ASP A 80 -18.83 -10.47 -3.72
CA ASP A 80 -19.98 -11.36 -3.71
C ASP A 80 -20.71 -11.21 -2.37
N THR A 81 -21.82 -10.47 -2.36
CA THR A 81 -22.59 -10.19 -1.14
C THR A 81 -23.39 -11.40 -0.65
N GLU A 82 -23.76 -12.32 -1.54
CA GLU A 82 -24.46 -13.55 -1.20
C GLU A 82 -23.52 -14.52 -0.46
N LYS A 83 -22.31 -14.71 -1.00
CA LYS A 83 -21.27 -15.55 -0.39
C LYS A 83 -20.48 -14.82 0.71
N LYS A 84 -20.71 -13.51 0.90
CA LYS A 84 -19.97 -12.65 1.81
C LYS A 84 -18.46 -12.71 1.58
N LEU A 85 -18.06 -12.76 0.31
CA LEU A 85 -16.69 -12.95 -0.11
C LEU A 85 -16.22 -11.74 -0.91
N TRP A 86 -15.04 -11.22 -0.56
CA TRP A 86 -14.33 -10.25 -1.38
C TRP A 86 -13.08 -10.91 -1.95
N THR A 87 -12.94 -10.92 -3.27
CA THR A 87 -11.82 -11.56 -3.98
C THR A 87 -11.04 -10.53 -4.80
N ILE A 88 -9.78 -10.30 -4.43
CA ILE A 88 -8.89 -9.40 -5.19
C ILE A 88 -8.28 -10.20 -6.36
N PRO A 89 -8.48 -9.78 -7.62
CA PRO A 89 -7.97 -10.50 -8.78
C PRO A 89 -6.44 -10.44 -8.87
N ALA A 90 -5.84 -11.51 -9.40
CA ALA A 90 -4.38 -11.65 -9.46
C ALA A 90 -3.67 -10.56 -10.27
N GLU A 91 -4.34 -9.98 -11.26
CA GLU A 91 -3.82 -8.89 -12.09
C GLU A 91 -3.53 -7.63 -11.28
N ARG A 92 -4.28 -7.42 -10.19
CA ARG A 92 -4.18 -6.26 -9.29
C ARG A 92 -3.30 -6.52 -8.08
N MET A 93 -2.96 -7.77 -7.80
CA MET A 93 -2.04 -8.10 -6.72
C MET A 93 -0.64 -7.54 -7.01
N LYS A 94 0.07 -7.14 -5.96
CA LYS A 94 1.45 -6.66 -6.06
C LYS A 94 2.32 -7.72 -6.75
N LYS A 95 2.73 -7.47 -8.00
CA LYS A 95 3.72 -8.28 -8.69
C LYS A 95 5.07 -8.15 -7.97
N ARG A 96 5.71 -9.27 -7.63
CA ARG A 96 7.15 -9.26 -7.30
C ARG A 96 7.86 -8.84 -8.59
N ARG A 97 8.51 -7.68 -8.53
CA ARG A 97 9.37 -7.16 -9.60
C ARG A 97 10.81 -7.54 -9.28
#